data_AF-A0A2H6NI66-F1
#
_entry.id   AF-A0A2H6NI66-F1
#
_cell.length_a   1.000
_cell.length_b   1.000
_cell.length_c   1.000
_cell.angle_alpha   90.00
_cell.angle_beta   90.00
_cell.angle_gamma   90.00
#
_symmetry.space_group_name_H-M   'P 1'
#
loop_
_entity.id
_entity.type
_entity.pdbx_description
1 polymer ?
#
loop_
_entity_poly.entity_id
_entity_poly.type
_entity_poly.pdbx_seq_one_letter_code
_entity_poly.pdbx_strand_id
1 'polypeptide(L)'
;PKNACILIYDFIYCLLFNRCFIMEDRGYLVAHPTLIDPKGHAPVEQQHITHKEPLVANDILNHPNFVKKNLCNSFSDRTVQRFYKFNSSLMGDLTNLVHGSHCSKYKLTRIPGTNAFVGIVNETCDSLAFCACSMVDRLCLNCHRMEQNECECPCECPLEVN
;
A
#
# COMPACT_ATOMS: atom_id res chain seq x y z
N PRO A 1 -17.49 -19.22 -2.02
CA PRO A 1 -17.10 -19.91 -0.76
C PRO A 1 -15.78 -20.70 -0.85
N LYS A 2 -15.59 -21.59 -1.84
CA LYS A 2 -14.38 -22.44 -1.94
C LYS A 2 -13.08 -21.65 -2.15
N ASN A 3 -13.12 -20.57 -2.94
CA ASN A 3 -11.93 -19.74 -3.20
C ASN A 3 -11.50 -18.90 -1.99
N ALA A 4 -12.43 -18.56 -1.08
CA ALA A 4 -12.13 -17.78 0.13
C ALA A 4 -11.34 -18.59 1.17
N CYS A 5 -11.64 -19.90 1.32
CA CYS A 5 -10.88 -20.77 2.22
C CYS A 5 -9.47 -21.07 1.72
N ILE A 6 -9.28 -21.18 0.39
CA ILE A 6 -7.95 -21.39 -0.20
C ILE A 6 -7.04 -20.20 0.12
N LEU A 7 -7.56 -18.97 -0.01
CA LEU A 7 -6.82 -17.76 0.35
C LEU A 7 -6.47 -17.69 1.82
N ILE A 8 -7.34 -18.17 2.73
CA ILE A 8 -7.02 -18.21 4.17
C ILE A 8 -5.87 -19.18 4.44
N TYR A 9 -5.87 -20.37 3.84
CA TYR A 9 -4.80 -21.36 4.03
C TYR A 9 -3.47 -20.90 3.42
N ASP A 10 -3.50 -20.40 2.18
CA ASP A 10 -2.32 -19.85 1.52
C ASP A 10 -1.81 -18.61 2.26
N PHE A 11 -2.70 -17.78 2.82
CA PHE A 11 -2.33 -16.62 3.62
C PHE A 11 -1.75 -17.00 4.99
N ILE A 12 -2.28 -18.02 5.67
CA ILE A 12 -1.68 -18.55 6.90
C ILE A 12 -0.28 -19.10 6.61
N TYR A 13 -0.12 -19.86 5.53
CA TYR A 13 1.20 -20.35 5.11
C TYR A 13 2.15 -19.20 4.75
N CYS A 14 1.64 -18.17 4.06
CA CYS A 14 2.37 -16.94 3.78
C CYS A 14 2.86 -16.27 5.06
N LEU A 15 1.96 -16.02 6.02
CA LEU A 15 2.27 -15.41 7.31
C LEU A 15 3.29 -16.21 8.14
N LEU A 16 3.32 -17.54 8.00
CA LEU A 16 4.19 -18.42 8.78
C LEU A 16 5.61 -18.53 8.20
N PHE A 17 5.79 -18.41 6.88
CA PHE A 17 7.07 -18.71 6.23
C PHE A 17 7.65 -17.57 5.39
N ASN A 18 6.86 -16.54 5.05
CA ASN A 18 7.28 -15.42 4.22
C ASN A 18 6.77 -14.08 4.79
N ARG A 19 7.36 -12.96 4.35
CA ARG A 19 6.80 -11.64 4.64
C ARG A 19 5.68 -11.36 3.65
N CYS A 20 4.44 -11.28 4.13
CA CYS A 20 3.27 -11.14 3.27
C CYS A 20 2.28 -10.11 3.80
N PHE A 21 1.45 -9.59 2.90
CA PHE A 21 0.38 -8.67 3.24
C PHE A 21 -0.84 -8.87 2.35
N ILE A 22 -2.00 -8.45 2.84
CA ILE A 22 -3.21 -8.25 2.03
C ILE A 22 -3.57 -6.77 2.11
N MET A 23 -3.80 -6.16 0.94
CA MET A 23 -4.30 -4.79 0.84
C MET A 23 -5.56 -4.73 0.00
N GLU A 24 -6.42 -3.74 0.25
CA GLU A 24 -7.54 -3.41 -0.65
C GLU A 24 -7.11 -2.40 -1.73
N ASP A 25 -8.03 -2.04 -2.63
CA ASP A 25 -7.72 -1.28 -3.84
C ASP A 25 -7.49 0.22 -3.63
N ARG A 26 -7.56 0.72 -2.40
CA ARG A 26 -7.01 2.03 -2.00
C ARG A 26 -5.68 1.92 -1.26
N GLY A 27 -5.11 0.72 -1.14
CA GLY A 27 -3.80 0.48 -0.54
C GLY A 27 -3.81 0.31 0.98
N TYR A 28 -4.98 0.27 1.62
CA TYR A 28 -5.07 -0.04 3.04
C TYR A 28 -4.89 -1.53 3.30
N LEU A 29 -4.12 -1.85 4.33
CA LEU A 29 -3.81 -3.22 4.71
C LEU A 29 -5.00 -3.84 5.43
N VAL A 30 -5.46 -4.97 4.90
CA VAL A 30 -6.45 -5.85 5.54
C VAL A 30 -5.74 -6.82 6.48
N ALA A 31 -4.52 -7.25 6.12
CA ALA A 31 -3.73 -8.14 6.96
C ALA A 31 -2.23 -7.94 6.70
N HIS A 32 -1.44 -7.92 7.77
CA HIS A 32 0.01 -7.74 7.76
C HIS A 32 0.56 -8.13 9.14
N PRO A 33 1.75 -8.76 9.26
CA PRO A 33 2.30 -9.21 10.55
C PRO A 33 2.33 -8.13 11.64
N THR A 34 2.64 -6.89 11.26
CA THR A 34 2.71 -5.73 12.19
C THR A 34 1.36 -5.15 12.59
N LEU A 35 0.23 -5.65 12.06
CA LEU A 35 -1.11 -5.25 12.52
C LEU A 35 -1.57 -6.05 13.74
N ILE A 36 -0.92 -7.18 14.01
CA ILE A 36 -1.20 -8.01 15.17
C ILE A 36 -0.26 -7.53 16.29
N ASP A 37 -0.81 -6.83 17.29
CA ASP A 37 -0.03 -6.46 18.47
C ASP A 37 0.02 -7.63 19.46
N PRO A 38 1.19 -8.24 19.71
CA PRO A 38 1.32 -9.31 20.69
C PRO A 38 1.02 -8.86 22.13
N LYS A 39 0.98 -7.55 22.41
CA LYS A 39 0.65 -6.98 23.72
C LYS A 39 -0.86 -6.78 23.95
N GLY A 40 -1.70 -7.11 22.97
CA GLY A 40 -3.16 -7.09 23.11
C GLY A 40 -3.81 -5.71 22.98
N HIS A 41 -3.09 -4.69 22.47
CA HIS A 41 -3.77 -3.48 22.01
C HIS A 41 -4.63 -3.81 20.78
N ALA A 42 -5.73 -3.06 20.61
CA ALA A 42 -6.55 -3.19 19.43
C ALA A 42 -5.69 -2.98 18.17
N PRO A 43 -5.89 -3.76 17.09
CA PRO A 43 -5.19 -3.56 15.84
C PRO A 43 -5.31 -2.10 15.41
N VAL A 44 -4.19 -1.49 14.99
CA VAL A 44 -4.27 -0.16 14.39
C VAL A 44 -4.89 -0.32 13.01
N GLU A 45 -6.20 -0.07 12.93
CA GLU A 45 -6.95 -0.14 11.67
C GLU A 45 -6.45 0.94 10.68
N GLN A 46 -6.71 0.72 9.38
CA GLN A 46 -6.43 1.67 8.29
C GLN A 46 -4.94 2.05 8.11
N GLN A 47 -4.02 1.12 8.34
CA GLN A 47 -2.62 1.31 7.94
C GLN A 47 -2.47 1.15 6.43
N HIS A 48 -1.75 2.06 5.79
CA HIS A 48 -1.55 2.04 4.34
C HIS A 48 -0.25 1.34 3.95
N ILE A 49 -0.19 0.73 2.76
CA ILE A 49 1.00 0.01 2.27
C ILE A 49 2.26 0.89 2.25
N THR A 50 2.13 2.18 1.93
CA THR A 50 3.26 3.14 1.96
C THR A 50 3.90 3.29 3.33
N HIS A 51 3.20 2.96 4.41
CA HIS A 51 3.69 3.02 5.78
C HIS A 51 4.41 1.76 6.23
N LYS A 52 3.98 0.58 5.74
CA LYS A 52 4.49 -0.71 6.21
C LYS A 52 5.47 -1.35 5.25
N GLU A 53 5.31 -1.08 3.95
CA GLU A 53 6.11 -1.64 2.87
C GLU A 53 6.51 -0.53 1.87
N PRO A 54 7.29 0.48 2.31
CA PRO A 54 7.57 1.67 1.50
C PRO A 54 8.38 1.36 0.23
N LEU A 55 9.27 0.37 0.25
CA LEU A 55 10.05 -0.04 -0.93
C LEU A 55 9.15 -0.64 -2.01
N VAL A 56 8.24 -1.54 -1.60
CA VAL A 56 7.25 -2.16 -2.47
C VAL A 56 6.28 -1.10 -2.98
N ALA A 57 5.78 -0.22 -2.12
CA ALA A 57 4.87 0.85 -2.51
C ALA A 57 5.51 1.78 -3.55
N ASN A 58 6.76 2.20 -3.34
CA ASN A 58 7.47 3.08 -4.27
C ASN A 58 7.64 2.44 -5.66
N ASP A 59 7.97 1.15 -5.75
CA ASP A 59 8.05 0.47 -7.05
C ASP A 59 6.68 0.29 -7.72
N ILE A 60 5.66 -0.12 -6.95
CA ILE A 60 4.29 -0.31 -7.46
C ILE A 60 3.74 0.98 -8.11
N LEU A 61 4.03 2.15 -7.55
CA LEU A 61 3.59 3.44 -8.10
C LEU A 61 4.19 3.77 -9.47
N ASN A 62 5.31 3.14 -9.83
CA ASN A 62 5.94 3.30 -11.14
C ASN A 62 5.30 2.42 -12.21
N HIS A 63 4.44 1.46 -11.86
CA HIS A 63 3.78 0.60 -12.85
C HIS A 63 2.73 1.37 -13.67
N PRO A 64 2.90 1.45 -15.01
CA PRO A 64 1.96 2.16 -15.86
C PRO A 64 0.58 1.48 -15.82
N ASN A 65 -0.47 2.28 -15.72
CA ASN A 65 -1.88 1.83 -15.72
C ASN A 65 -2.29 0.92 -14.54
N PHE A 66 -1.39 0.68 -13.57
CA PHE A 66 -1.73 -0.08 -12.37
C PHE A 66 -2.22 0.80 -11.24
N VAL A 67 -1.58 1.95 -11.01
CA VAL A 67 -1.97 2.87 -9.95
C VAL A 67 -2.37 4.22 -10.51
N LYS A 68 -3.46 4.77 -9.96
CA LYS A 68 -3.89 6.14 -10.20
C LYS A 68 -3.89 6.91 -8.88
N LYS A 69 -3.11 7.98 -8.81
CA LYS A 69 -3.22 9.00 -7.76
C LYS A 69 -4.45 9.88 -8.03
N ASN A 70 -5.30 10.04 -7.02
CA ASN A 70 -6.50 10.87 -7.07
C ASN A 70 -6.47 11.91 -5.94
N LEU A 71 -7.25 12.98 -6.13
CA LEU A 71 -7.46 14.01 -5.13
C LEU A 71 -8.96 14.14 -4.81
N CYS A 72 -9.25 14.47 -3.55
CA CYS A 72 -10.59 14.83 -3.09
C CYS A 72 -10.51 16.08 -2.21
N ASN A 73 -11.36 17.07 -2.47
CA ASN A 73 -11.44 18.26 -1.63
C ASN A 73 -12.50 18.04 -0.55
N SER A 74 -12.08 18.11 0.72
CA SER A 74 -12.97 18.22 1.86
C SER A 74 -13.18 19.69 2.20
N PHE A 75 -14.36 20.22 1.86
CA PHE A 75 -14.72 21.60 2.21
C PHE A 75 -15.07 21.77 3.69
N SER A 76 -15.52 20.69 4.36
CA SER A 76 -15.79 20.69 5.80
C SER A 76 -14.51 20.85 6.60
N ASP A 77 -13.47 20.10 6.24
CA ASP A 77 -12.19 20.07 6.97
C ASP A 77 -11.18 21.06 6.39
N ARG A 78 -11.53 21.70 5.26
CA ARG A 78 -10.64 22.56 4.46
C ARG A 78 -9.32 21.85 4.11
N THR A 79 -9.42 20.59 3.70
CA THR A 79 -8.28 19.79 3.27
C THR A 79 -8.44 19.27 1.85
N VAL A 80 -7.32 19.05 1.19
CA VAL A 80 -7.20 18.24 -0.02
C VAL A 80 -6.62 16.89 0.41
N GLN A 81 -7.39 15.83 0.24
CA GLN A 81 -7.00 14.46 0.51
C GLN A 81 -6.43 13.83 -0.75
N ARG A 82 -5.22 13.26 -0.64
CA ARG A 82 -4.56 12.52 -1.71
C ARG A 82 -4.67 11.04 -1.41
N PHE A 83 -5.06 10.25 -2.40
CA PHE A 83 -5.18 8.81 -2.22
C PHE A 83 -4.90 8.06 -3.52
N TYR A 84 -4.47 6.80 -3.38
CA TYR A 84 -4.25 5.93 -4.52
C TYR A 84 -5.47 5.07 -4.82
N LYS A 85 -5.61 4.71 -6.09
CA LYS A 85 -6.53 3.68 -6.55
C LYS A 85 -5.75 2.69 -7.40
N PHE A 86 -5.65 1.47 -6.89
CA PHE A 86 -5.02 0.35 -7.57
C PHE A 86 -6.03 -0.32 -8.51
N ASN A 87 -5.55 -0.75 -9.68
CA ASN A 87 -6.38 -1.35 -10.70
C ASN A 87 -6.74 -2.79 -10.31
N SER A 88 -7.96 -2.97 -9.80
CA SER A 88 -8.52 -4.28 -9.45
C SER A 88 -8.91 -5.13 -10.66
N SER A 89 -8.62 -4.68 -11.88
CA SER A 89 -8.72 -5.49 -13.10
C SER A 89 -7.35 -6.02 -13.56
N LEU A 90 -6.32 -5.98 -12.69
CA LEU A 90 -5.02 -6.58 -12.96
C LEU A 90 -5.17 -8.06 -13.38
N MET A 91 -4.62 -8.40 -14.55
CA MET A 91 -4.54 -9.76 -15.05
C MET A 91 -3.14 -10.33 -14.78
N GLY A 92 -3.07 -11.44 -14.06
CA GLY A 92 -1.82 -12.09 -13.69
C GLY A 92 -1.14 -11.47 -12.46
N ASP A 93 0.15 -11.71 -12.35
CA ASP A 93 0.98 -11.29 -11.22
C ASP A 93 1.76 -10.02 -11.57
N LEU A 94 1.80 -9.06 -10.65
CA LEU A 94 2.70 -7.91 -10.72
C LEU A 94 3.98 -8.26 -9.96
N THR A 95 5.13 -7.98 -10.56
CA THR A 95 6.44 -8.07 -9.93
C THR A 95 7.20 -6.79 -10.20
N ASN A 96 8.34 -6.57 -9.52
CA ASN A 96 9.17 -5.38 -9.68
C ASN A 96 9.33 -4.94 -11.15
N LEU A 97 9.12 -3.65 -11.46
CA LEU A 97 9.19 -3.11 -12.83
C LEU A 97 10.61 -3.13 -13.40
N VAL A 98 11.62 -2.85 -12.56
CA VAL A 98 13.04 -2.86 -12.95
C VAL A 98 13.69 -4.14 -12.43
N HIS A 99 14.23 -4.96 -13.33
CA HIS A 99 14.99 -6.19 -12.99
C HIS A 99 16.38 -5.91 -12.37
N GLY A 100 16.58 -4.78 -11.70
CA GLY A 100 17.88 -4.30 -11.18
C GLY A 100 17.84 -4.00 -9.68
N SER A 101 18.77 -4.63 -8.95
CA SER A 101 19.23 -4.41 -7.56
C SER A 101 18.31 -3.81 -6.47
N HIS A 102 16.99 -3.96 -6.55
CA HIS A 102 16.16 -3.83 -5.36
C HIS A 102 16.33 -5.11 -4.55
N CYS A 103 16.98 -4.98 -3.40
CA CYS A 103 17.07 -6.02 -2.40
C CYS A 103 15.69 -6.43 -1.83
N SER A 104 14.62 -5.73 -2.20
CA SER A 104 13.23 -6.09 -1.92
C SER A 104 12.53 -6.51 -3.21
N LYS A 105 12.33 -7.83 -3.37
CA LYS A 105 11.56 -8.41 -4.47
C LYS A 105 10.15 -8.67 -4.01
N TYR A 106 9.15 -8.42 -4.85
CA TYR A 106 7.78 -8.75 -4.51
C TYR A 106 7.02 -9.41 -5.65
N LYS A 107 5.97 -10.11 -5.25
CA LYS A 107 4.92 -10.61 -6.12
C LYS A 107 3.59 -10.16 -5.56
N LEU A 108 2.80 -9.45 -6.38
CA LEU A 108 1.47 -8.99 -6.03
C LEU A 108 0.45 -9.66 -6.96
N THR A 109 -0.57 -10.28 -6.37
CA THR A 109 -1.58 -11.02 -7.10
C THR A 109 -2.96 -10.60 -6.63
N ARG A 110 -3.88 -10.37 -7.57
CA ARG A 110 -5.25 -10.04 -7.21
C ARG A 110 -5.97 -11.25 -6.62
N ILE A 111 -6.76 -11.01 -5.58
CA ILE A 111 -7.71 -11.98 -5.04
C ILE A 111 -8.97 -12.05 -5.94
N PRO A 112 -9.28 -13.20 -6.57
CA PRO A 112 -10.44 -13.31 -7.45
C PRO A 112 -11.76 -13.05 -6.72
N GLY A 113 -12.60 -12.21 -7.32
CA GLY A 113 -13.93 -11.88 -6.78
C GLY A 113 -13.93 -10.81 -5.68
N THR A 114 -12.79 -10.18 -5.38
CA THR A 114 -12.70 -9.07 -4.42
C THR A 114 -11.97 -7.87 -5.03
N ASN A 115 -11.86 -6.78 -4.27
CA ASN A 115 -11.00 -5.64 -4.57
C ASN A 115 -9.64 -5.71 -3.87
N ALA A 116 -9.25 -6.89 -3.36
CA ALA A 116 -8.04 -7.06 -2.58
C ALA A 116 -6.91 -7.72 -3.38
N PHE A 117 -5.69 -7.52 -2.89
CA PHE A 117 -4.47 -8.06 -3.44
C PHE A 117 -3.67 -8.72 -2.33
N VAL A 118 -3.00 -9.83 -2.65
CA VAL A 118 -2.01 -10.46 -1.79
C VAL A 118 -0.61 -10.12 -2.31
N GLY A 119 0.24 -9.64 -1.41
CA GLY A 119 1.65 -9.35 -1.67
C GLY A 119 2.55 -10.33 -0.91
N ILE A 120 3.55 -10.87 -1.59
CA ILE A 120 4.64 -11.66 -1.02
C ILE A 120 5.93 -10.89 -1.25
N VAL A 121 6.68 -10.64 -0.18
CA VAL A 121 7.91 -9.84 -0.20
C VAL A 121 9.08 -10.73 0.21
N ASN A 122 10.15 -10.66 -0.57
CA ASN A 122 11.44 -11.27 -0.28
C ASN A 122 12.48 -10.16 -0.24
N GLU A 123 12.85 -9.77 0.97
CA GLU A 123 13.76 -8.66 1.24
C GLU A 123 15.07 -9.18 1.84
N THR A 124 16.19 -8.74 1.26
CA THR A 124 17.55 -9.18 1.62
C THR A 124 18.40 -8.06 2.21
N CYS A 125 17.83 -6.88 2.43
CA CYS A 125 18.51 -5.70 2.96
C CYS A 125 17.65 -4.99 4.01
N ASP A 126 18.31 -4.19 4.84
CA ASP A 126 17.66 -3.27 5.77
C ASP A 126 17.62 -1.86 5.16
N SER A 127 16.99 -1.74 3.99
CA SER A 127 16.88 -0.47 3.27
C SER A 127 15.55 0.21 3.58
N LEU A 128 15.57 1.53 3.69
CA LEU A 128 14.38 2.34 3.91
C LEU A 128 14.09 3.15 2.65
N ALA A 129 12.85 3.05 2.17
CA ALA A 129 12.29 4.03 1.24
C ALA A 129 11.55 5.11 2.04
N PHE A 130 11.66 6.35 1.55
CA PHE A 130 11.00 7.50 2.15
C PHE A 130 9.77 7.88 1.33
N CYS A 131 8.62 8.01 2.00
CA CYS A 131 7.41 8.55 1.41
C CYS A 131 7.05 9.88 2.10
N ALA A 132 6.67 10.88 1.33
CA ALA A 132 6.55 12.28 1.78
C ALA A 132 5.26 12.57 2.58
N CYS A 133 4.97 11.75 3.59
CA CYS A 133 3.90 11.96 4.55
C CYS A 133 4.34 11.68 5.97
N SER A 134 3.80 12.45 6.90
CA SER A 134 3.90 12.14 8.31
C SER A 134 3.11 10.87 8.66
N MET A 135 3.79 9.95 9.36
CA MET A 135 3.22 8.70 9.87
C MET A 135 2.29 8.93 11.08
N VAL A 136 2.27 10.16 11.63
CA VAL A 136 1.59 10.49 12.90
C VAL A 136 0.27 11.21 12.66
N ASP A 137 0.30 12.29 11.88
CA ASP A 137 -0.82 13.24 11.72
C ASP A 137 -1.36 13.31 10.28
N ARG A 138 -0.89 12.43 9.38
CA ARG A 138 -1.28 12.38 7.95
C ARG A 138 -0.98 13.67 7.17
N LEU A 139 -0.17 14.57 7.72
CA LEU A 139 0.22 15.79 7.02
C LEU A 139 1.26 15.48 5.94
N CYS A 140 1.05 15.99 4.73
CA CYS A 140 2.09 15.91 3.70
C CYS A 140 3.26 16.84 4.04
N LEU A 141 4.49 16.33 3.92
CA LEU A 141 5.69 17.12 4.20
C LEU A 141 5.97 18.20 3.13
N ASN A 142 5.43 18.01 1.92
CA ASN A 142 5.53 18.99 0.85
C ASN A 142 4.26 19.01 -0.01
N CYS A 143 3.35 19.93 0.31
CA CYS A 143 2.10 20.09 -0.42
C CYS A 143 2.24 20.67 -1.83
N HIS A 144 3.39 21.26 -2.20
CA HIS A 144 3.59 21.85 -3.52
C HIS A 144 4.14 20.86 -4.56
N ARG A 145 4.65 19.70 -4.12
CA ARG A 145 5.18 18.67 -5.00
C ARG A 145 4.06 17.66 -5.33
N MET A 146 3.87 17.42 -6.63
CA MET A 146 2.70 16.71 -7.19
C MET A 146 3.12 15.72 -8.28
N GLU A 147 4.19 14.96 -8.07
CA GLU A 147 4.60 13.93 -9.03
C GLU A 147 3.69 12.70 -8.92
N GLN A 148 3.39 12.07 -10.07
CA GLN A 148 2.49 10.93 -10.16
C GLN A 148 3.09 9.66 -9.53
N ASN A 149 4.41 9.51 -9.64
CA ASN A 149 5.13 8.30 -9.27
C ASN A 149 5.76 8.37 -7.87
N GLU A 150 5.64 9.51 -7.20
CA GLU A 150 6.17 9.67 -5.85
C GLU A 150 5.24 9.04 -4.83
N CYS A 151 5.83 8.24 -3.93
CA CYS A 151 5.10 7.75 -2.79
C CYS A 151 4.84 8.89 -1.79
N GLU A 152 3.58 9.23 -1.70
CA GLU A 152 2.96 10.05 -0.67
C GLU A 152 1.99 9.11 0.03
N CYS A 153 1.91 9.12 1.35
CA CYS A 153 0.90 8.29 2.01
C CYS A 153 -0.49 8.83 1.66
N PRO A 154 -1.61 8.21 2.06
CA PRO A 154 -2.84 8.99 2.11
C PRO A 154 -2.59 10.18 3.05
N CYS A 155 -2.36 11.34 2.44
CA CYS A 155 -1.95 12.56 3.11
C CYS A 155 -2.97 13.64 2.85
N GLU A 156 -3.02 14.58 3.78
CA GLU A 156 -3.84 15.75 3.70
C GLU A 156 -2.95 16.99 3.57
N CYS A 157 -3.42 17.91 2.73
CA CYS A 157 -2.88 19.25 2.57
C CYS A 157 -3.98 20.27 2.83
N PRO A 158 -3.66 21.50 3.27
CA PRO A 158 -4.65 22.57 3.34
C PRO A 158 -5.28 22.85 1.98
N LEU A 159 -6.59 23.07 1.95
CA LEU A 159 -7.31 23.51 0.76
C LEU A 159 -7.04 25.00 0.53
N GLU A 160 -6.29 25.31 -0.52
CA GLU A 160 -6.14 26.68 -1.00
C GLU A 160 -7.45 27.12 -1.65
N VAL A 161 -8.12 28.10 -1.05
CA VAL A 161 -9.34 28.71 -1.59
C VAL A 161 -8.92 30.03 -2.23
N ASN A 162 -8.90 30.08 -3.56
CA ASN A 162 -8.73 31.32 -4.31
C ASN A 162 -9.99 32.18 -4.26
#